data_AF-A0A0R2XAQ6-F1
#
_entry.id   AF-A0A0R2XAQ6-F1
#
_cell.length_a   1.000
_cell.length_b   1.000
_cell.length_c   1.000
_cell.angle_alpha   90.00
_cell.angle_beta   90.00
_cell.angle_gamma   90.00
#
_symmetry.space_group_name_H-M   'P 1'
#
loop_
_entity.id
_entity.type
_entity.pdbx_description
1 polymer ?
#
loop_
_entity_poly.entity_id
_entity_poly.type
_entity_poly.pdbx_seq_one_letter_code
_entity_poly.pdbx_strand_id
1 'polypeptide(L)'
;MDITKLTSKEFSRIMKLLRKKESLEKKLGQLERSVAKVVGAGAAAVARGANRIARGRPVKSGRRGTGKKFNRRGGLRQVILAHLNQSGKTGIKIKELAHKMNIQRQRLDTWFYQNLKKIRGLRKVGPGHYHLRG
;
A
#
# COMPACT_ATOMS: atom_id res chain seq x y z
N MET A 1 44.36 -7.72 25.20
CA MET A 1 44.40 -8.16 23.79
C MET A 1 45.50 -7.37 23.10
N ASP A 2 46.55 -8.05 22.65
CA ASP A 2 47.73 -7.41 22.06
C ASP A 2 47.40 -6.83 20.69
N ILE A 3 47.27 -5.50 20.62
CA ILE A 3 46.93 -4.74 19.41
C ILE A 3 48.01 -4.91 18.32
N THR A 4 49.22 -5.33 18.71
CA THR A 4 50.41 -5.48 17.86
C THR A 4 50.45 -6.76 17.03
N LYS A 5 49.53 -7.71 17.25
CA LYS A 5 49.43 -8.97 16.45
C LYS A 5 48.31 -8.95 15.40
N LEU A 6 47.55 -7.86 15.30
CA LEU A 6 46.46 -7.71 14.34
C LEU A 6 46.98 -7.59 12.92
N THR A 7 46.80 -8.63 12.13
CA THR A 7 47.07 -8.60 10.69
C THR A 7 46.07 -7.69 9.97
N SER A 8 46.46 -7.09 8.85
CA SER A 8 45.59 -6.22 8.03
C SER A 8 44.24 -6.89 7.66
N LYS A 9 44.25 -8.21 7.50
CA LYS A 9 43.06 -9.03 7.23
C LYS A 9 42.10 -9.09 8.41
N GLU A 10 42.62 -9.18 9.64
CA GLU A 10 41.82 -9.16 10.87
C GLU A 10 41.24 -7.78 11.14
N PHE A 11 42.01 -6.72 10.88
CA PHE A 11 41.54 -5.34 10.96
C PHE A 11 40.36 -5.09 9.99
N SER A 12 40.48 -5.53 8.72
CA SER A 12 39.39 -5.45 7.74
C SER A 12 38.13 -6.20 8.20
N ARG A 13 38.31 -7.35 8.86
CA ARG A 13 37.22 -8.16 9.39
C ARG A 13 36.53 -7.47 10.56
N ILE A 14 37.27 -6.86 11.47
CA ILE A 14 36.75 -6.05 12.58
C ILE A 14 35.97 -4.86 12.04
N MET A 15 36.51 -4.13 11.06
CA MET A 15 35.81 -3.00 10.43
C MET A 15 34.49 -3.42 9.77
N LYS A 16 34.45 -4.57 9.10
CA LYS A 16 33.20 -5.13 8.54
C LYS A 16 32.18 -5.47 9.62
N LEU A 17 32.63 -6.03 10.76
CA LEU A 17 31.76 -6.32 11.90
C LEU A 17 31.24 -5.04 12.55
N LEU A 18 32.08 -4.01 12.67
CA LEU A 18 31.68 -2.70 13.22
C LEU A 18 30.58 -2.05 12.37
N ARG A 19 30.74 -2.02 11.05
CA ARG A 19 29.71 -1.51 10.13
C ARG A 19 28.40 -2.30 10.21
N LYS A 20 28.49 -3.62 10.39
CA LYS A 20 27.30 -4.47 10.60
C LYS A 20 26.62 -4.15 11.93
N LYS A 21 27.39 -3.92 13.01
CA LYS A 21 26.87 -3.50 14.32
C LYS A 21 26.10 -2.18 14.20
N GLU A 22 26.68 -1.16 13.59
CA GLU A 22 26.02 0.14 13.37
C GLU A 22 24.73 0.01 12.54
N SER A 23 24.72 -0.85 11.50
CA SER A 23 23.52 -1.10 10.71
C SER A 23 22.40 -1.75 11.52
N LEU A 24 22.75 -2.70 12.40
CA LEU A 24 21.79 -3.38 13.27
C LEU A 24 21.23 -2.42 14.33
N GLU A 25 22.06 -1.58 14.94
CA GLU A 25 21.63 -0.56 15.90
C GLU A 25 20.63 0.43 15.26
N LYS A 26 20.88 0.87 14.02
CA LYS A 26 19.94 1.71 13.27
C LYS A 26 18.60 1.01 13.03
N LYS A 27 18.62 -0.29 12.69
CA LYS A 27 17.41 -1.10 12.50
C LYS A 27 16.66 -1.30 13.81
N LEU A 28 17.37 -1.51 14.92
CA LEU A 28 16.79 -1.63 16.25
C LEU A 28 16.02 -0.36 16.62
N GLY A 29 16.62 0.83 16.43
CA GLY A 29 15.94 2.09 16.69
C GLY A 29 14.71 2.35 15.81
N GLN A 30 14.71 1.88 14.55
CA GLN A 30 13.52 1.92 13.69
C GLN A 30 12.41 0.98 14.18
N LEU A 31 12.79 -0.21 14.66
CA LEU A 31 11.86 -1.19 15.23
C LEU A 31 11.24 -0.65 16.52
N GLU A 32 12.04 -0.10 17.43
CA GLU A 32 11.60 0.51 18.68
C GLU A 32 10.60 1.66 18.42
N ARG A 33 10.88 2.54 17.45
CA ARG A 33 9.93 3.59 17.04
C ARG A 33 8.64 3.01 16.48
N SER A 34 8.73 1.91 15.74
CA SER A 34 7.55 1.23 15.17
C SER A 34 6.71 0.59 16.26
N VAL A 35 7.34 -0.05 17.25
CA VAL A 35 6.68 -0.61 18.44
C VAL A 35 6.05 0.52 19.25
N ALA A 36 6.78 1.59 19.56
CA ALA A 36 6.25 2.76 20.28
C ALA A 36 5.06 3.40 19.55
N LYS A 37 5.09 3.45 18.22
CA LYS A 37 3.97 3.94 17.41
C LYS A 37 2.75 3.04 17.51
N VAL A 38 2.91 1.71 17.50
CA VAL A 38 1.80 0.76 17.62
C VAL A 38 1.22 0.78 19.03
N VAL A 39 2.07 0.76 20.06
CA VAL A 39 1.67 0.80 21.47
C VAL A 39 1.01 2.15 21.80
N GLY A 40 1.61 3.26 21.39
CA GLY A 40 1.06 4.61 21.57
C GLY A 40 -0.23 4.83 20.76
N ALA A 41 -0.32 4.28 19.54
CA ALA A 41 -1.57 4.30 18.77
C ALA A 41 -2.67 3.44 19.41
N GLY A 42 -2.31 2.34 20.06
CA GLY A 42 -3.21 1.52 20.86
C GLY A 42 -3.80 2.29 22.04
N ALA A 43 -2.94 2.92 22.85
CA ALA A 43 -3.37 3.76 23.98
C ALA A 43 -4.25 4.94 23.54
N ALA A 44 -3.86 5.63 22.45
CA ALA A 44 -4.65 6.72 21.89
C ALA A 44 -5.98 6.25 21.25
N ALA A 45 -6.05 5.01 20.76
CA ALA A 45 -7.30 4.44 20.23
C ALA A 45 -8.26 4.05 21.35
N VAL A 46 -7.76 3.51 22.46
CA VAL A 46 -8.55 3.18 23.66
C VAL A 46 -9.10 4.45 24.31
N ALA A 47 -8.26 5.46 24.51
CA ALA A 47 -8.70 6.75 25.07
C ALA A 47 -9.78 7.44 24.20
N ARG A 48 -9.63 7.38 22.86
CA ARG A 48 -10.63 7.89 21.92
C ARG A 48 -11.90 7.02 21.85
N GLY A 49 -11.80 5.73 22.16
CA GLY A 49 -12.93 4.82 22.26
C GLY A 49 -13.78 5.11 23.51
N ALA A 50 -13.13 5.24 24.67
CA ALA A 50 -13.78 5.56 25.93
C ALA A 50 -14.54 6.90 25.88
N ASN A 51 -13.91 7.94 25.31
CA ASN A 51 -14.53 9.26 25.17
C ASN A 51 -15.71 9.27 24.16
N ARG A 52 -15.76 8.31 23.23
CA ARG A 52 -16.84 8.18 22.24
C ARG A 52 -18.06 7.45 22.80
N ILE A 53 -17.84 6.48 23.69
CA ILE A 53 -18.90 5.78 24.44
C ILE A 53 -19.56 6.75 25.42
N ALA A 54 -18.78 7.57 26.12
CA ALA A 54 -19.28 8.56 27.08
C ALA A 54 -20.19 9.66 26.45
N ARG A 55 -20.09 9.91 25.13
CA ARG A 55 -20.85 10.96 24.43
C ARG A 55 -22.04 10.45 23.60
N GLY A 56 -22.46 9.20 23.77
CA GLY A 56 -23.72 8.67 23.21
C GLY A 56 -23.88 8.80 21.68
N ARG A 57 -22.78 8.95 20.92
CA ARG A 57 -22.87 9.23 19.48
C ARG A 57 -22.93 7.92 18.69
N PRO A 58 -24.01 7.64 17.92
CA PRO A 58 -24.12 6.39 17.19
C PRO A 58 -22.98 6.25 16.19
N VAL A 59 -22.37 5.06 16.18
CA VAL A 59 -21.23 4.71 15.33
C VAL A 59 -21.70 4.64 13.88
N LYS A 60 -21.70 5.77 13.18
CA LYS A 60 -21.73 5.76 11.72
C LYS A 60 -20.40 5.15 11.29
N SER A 61 -20.45 3.89 10.86
CA SER A 61 -19.39 3.14 10.18
C SER A 61 -18.46 4.09 9.45
N GLY A 62 -17.29 4.33 10.06
CA GLY A 62 -16.24 5.16 9.50
C GLY A 62 -15.65 4.41 8.32
N ARG A 63 -16.27 4.54 7.15
CA ARG A 63 -15.66 4.19 5.87
C ARG A 63 -14.29 4.85 5.86
N ARG A 64 -13.24 4.03 6.01
CA ARG A 64 -11.87 4.42 5.70
C ARG A 64 -11.92 5.04 4.31
N GLY A 65 -11.75 6.36 4.23
CA GLY A 65 -11.64 7.08 2.96
C GLY A 65 -10.39 6.58 2.25
N THR A 66 -10.54 5.51 1.48
CA THR A 66 -9.49 4.94 0.66
C THR A 66 -9.57 5.58 -0.71
N GLY A 67 -8.46 6.19 -1.12
CA GLY A 67 -8.23 6.62 -2.49
C GLY A 67 -8.52 8.09 -2.77
N LYS A 68 -7.65 8.67 -3.60
CA LYS A 68 -7.78 9.97 -4.27
C LYS A 68 -9.25 10.21 -4.65
N LYS A 69 -9.84 11.33 -4.24
CA LYS A 69 -11.26 11.64 -4.45
C LYS A 69 -11.60 11.66 -5.96
N PHE A 70 -12.02 10.53 -6.52
CA PHE A 70 -12.62 10.44 -7.87
C PHE A 70 -14.07 11.01 -7.88
N ASN A 71 -14.32 12.06 -7.09
CA ASN A 71 -15.65 12.49 -6.67
C ASN A 71 -16.38 13.36 -7.71
N ARG A 72 -15.88 13.41 -8.95
CA ARG A 72 -16.61 13.98 -10.09
C ARG A 72 -17.04 12.83 -10.99
N ARG A 73 -18.34 12.76 -11.29
CA ARG A 73 -18.97 11.77 -12.18
C ARG A 73 -18.08 11.60 -13.43
N GLY A 74 -17.43 10.44 -13.56
CA GLY A 74 -16.55 10.12 -14.70
C GLY A 74 -15.04 10.07 -14.43
N GLY A 75 -14.53 10.58 -13.30
CA GLY A 75 -13.09 10.56 -13.03
C GLY A 75 -12.49 9.16 -12.95
N LEU A 76 -13.22 8.21 -12.34
CA LEU A 76 -12.79 6.81 -12.30
C LEU A 76 -12.74 6.18 -13.71
N ARG A 77 -13.71 6.51 -14.57
CA ARG A 77 -13.77 6.00 -15.95
C ARG A 77 -12.57 6.47 -16.77
N GLN A 78 -12.26 7.76 -16.73
CA GLN A 78 -11.17 8.33 -17.52
C GLN A 78 -9.83 7.72 -17.12
N VAL A 79 -9.57 7.57 -15.82
CA VAL A 79 -8.30 7.01 -15.34
C VAL A 79 -8.17 5.52 -15.65
N ILE A 80 -9.26 4.74 -15.53
CA ILE A 80 -9.23 3.33 -15.93
C ILE A 80 -8.98 3.19 -17.44
N LEU A 81 -9.67 3.99 -18.27
CA LEU A 81 -9.47 3.97 -19.72
C LEU A 81 -8.05 4.41 -20.11
N ALA A 82 -7.48 5.41 -19.47
CA ALA A 82 -6.10 5.83 -19.70
C ALA A 82 -5.09 4.71 -19.40
N HIS A 83 -5.27 4.00 -18.29
CA HIS A 83 -4.43 2.85 -17.96
C HIS A 83 -4.61 1.68 -18.92
N LEU A 84 -5.85 1.40 -19.35
CA LEU A 84 -6.12 0.34 -20.32
C LEU A 84 -5.55 0.69 -21.71
N ASN A 85 -5.61 1.95 -22.13
CA ASN A 85 -4.95 2.41 -23.36
C ASN A 85 -3.44 2.23 -23.29
N GLN A 86 -2.83 2.59 -22.15
CA GLN A 86 -1.38 2.43 -21.95
C GLN A 86 -0.94 0.95 -21.99
N SER A 87 -1.82 0.03 -21.61
CA SER A 87 -1.54 -1.41 -21.64
C SER A 87 -1.98 -2.11 -22.92
N GLY A 88 -2.72 -1.45 -23.82
CA GLY A 88 -3.06 -1.98 -25.13
C GLY A 88 -3.60 -3.41 -25.13
N LYS A 89 -3.11 -4.24 -26.07
CA LYS A 89 -3.59 -5.61 -26.33
C LYS A 89 -3.21 -6.63 -25.25
N THR A 90 -2.18 -6.38 -24.44
CA THR A 90 -1.75 -7.28 -23.35
C THR A 90 -2.74 -7.28 -22.19
N GLY A 91 -3.53 -6.21 -22.04
CA GLY A 91 -4.53 -6.07 -20.98
C GLY A 91 -3.91 -5.95 -19.59
N ILE A 92 -4.76 -5.63 -18.61
CA ILE A 92 -4.37 -5.38 -17.22
C ILE A 92 -5.17 -6.29 -16.28
N LYS A 93 -4.49 -6.78 -15.23
CA LYS A 93 -5.16 -7.44 -14.09
C LYS A 93 -5.76 -6.39 -13.16
N ILE A 94 -7.00 -6.62 -12.71
CA ILE A 94 -7.67 -5.76 -11.72
C ILE A 94 -6.83 -5.61 -10.46
N LYS A 95 -6.13 -6.67 -10.02
CA LYS A 95 -5.27 -6.62 -8.83
C LYS A 95 -4.14 -5.60 -9.01
N GLU A 96 -3.49 -5.58 -10.16
CA GLU A 96 -2.42 -4.64 -10.48
C GLU A 96 -2.95 -3.22 -10.62
N LEU A 97 -4.11 -3.05 -11.26
CA LEU A 97 -4.79 -1.77 -11.39
C LEU A 97 -5.21 -1.20 -10.02
N ALA A 98 -5.71 -2.06 -9.12
CA ALA A 98 -6.09 -1.72 -7.76
C ALA A 98 -4.90 -1.19 -6.96
N HIS A 99 -3.75 -1.88 -7.04
CA HIS A 99 -2.53 -1.45 -6.38
C HIS A 99 -2.01 -0.12 -6.96
N LYS A 100 -1.96 0.01 -8.29
CA LYS A 100 -1.44 1.20 -8.96
C LYS A 100 -2.28 2.45 -8.67
N MET A 101 -3.61 2.30 -8.64
CA MET A 101 -4.53 3.41 -8.39
C MET A 101 -4.84 3.63 -6.90
N ASN A 102 -4.35 2.74 -6.03
CA ASN A 102 -4.71 2.67 -4.61
C ASN A 102 -6.25 2.69 -4.41
N ILE A 103 -6.94 1.85 -5.16
CA ILE A 103 -8.39 1.68 -5.11
C ILE A 103 -8.69 0.27 -4.64
N GLN A 104 -9.71 0.14 -3.79
CA GLN A 104 -10.20 -1.17 -3.37
C GLN A 104 -10.63 -2.00 -4.59
N ARG A 105 -10.10 -3.22 -4.69
CA ARG A 105 -10.39 -4.18 -5.77
C ARG A 105 -11.89 -4.32 -6.06
N GLN A 106 -12.71 -4.49 -5.02
CA GLN A 106 -14.17 -4.63 -5.14
C GLN A 106 -14.82 -3.48 -5.92
N ARG A 107 -14.31 -2.25 -5.73
CA ARG A 107 -14.83 -1.05 -6.40
C ARG A 107 -14.52 -1.06 -7.90
N LEU A 108 -13.36 -1.61 -8.27
CA LEU A 108 -13.00 -1.87 -9.67
C LEU A 108 -13.82 -3.03 -10.24
N ASP A 109 -14.01 -4.13 -9.50
CA ASP A 109 -14.82 -5.26 -9.94
C ASP A 109 -16.25 -4.82 -10.29
N THR A 110 -16.91 -4.05 -9.42
CA THR A 110 -18.24 -3.48 -9.70
C THR A 110 -18.21 -2.54 -10.91
N TRP A 111 -17.17 -1.72 -11.04
CA TRP A 111 -17.05 -0.80 -12.17
C TRP A 111 -16.88 -1.55 -13.50
N PHE A 112 -15.98 -2.53 -13.57
CA PHE A 112 -15.78 -3.34 -14.77
C PHE A 112 -17.06 -4.09 -15.12
N TYR A 113 -17.75 -4.70 -14.16
CA TYR A 113 -19.02 -5.37 -14.39
C TYR A 113 -20.07 -4.44 -15.02
N GLN A 114 -20.21 -3.21 -14.51
CA GLN A 114 -21.18 -2.24 -15.02
C GLN A 114 -20.78 -1.61 -16.37
N ASN A 115 -19.49 -1.49 -16.66
CA ASN A 115 -18.98 -0.77 -17.83
C ASN A 115 -18.55 -1.69 -18.98
N LEU A 116 -18.40 -3.00 -18.76
CA LEU A 116 -18.01 -3.98 -19.78
C LEU A 116 -18.92 -3.94 -21.00
N LYS A 117 -20.24 -3.80 -20.79
CA LYS A 117 -21.23 -3.70 -21.87
C LYS A 117 -21.39 -2.29 -22.44
N LYS A 118 -20.98 -1.25 -21.69
CA LYS A 118 -21.19 0.16 -22.05
C LYS A 118 -20.05 0.75 -22.86
N ILE A 119 -18.84 0.20 -22.75
CA ILE A 119 -17.65 0.68 -23.43
C ILE A 119 -17.36 -0.24 -24.61
N ARG A 120 -17.54 0.28 -25.84
CA ARG A 120 -17.14 -0.43 -27.06
C ARG A 120 -15.65 -0.75 -26.98
N GLY A 121 -15.30 -2.02 -27.17
CA GLY A 121 -13.91 -2.49 -27.15
C GLY A 121 -13.41 -3.00 -25.81
N LEU A 122 -14.10 -2.77 -24.69
CA LEU A 122 -13.69 -3.31 -23.40
C LEU A 122 -14.05 -4.80 -23.32
N ARG A 123 -13.06 -5.67 -23.24
CA ARG A 123 -13.27 -7.12 -23.17
C ARG A 123 -12.51 -7.75 -22.02
N LYS A 124 -13.10 -8.80 -21.47
CA LYS A 124 -12.49 -9.65 -20.46
C LYS A 124 -11.69 -10.74 -21.18
N VAL A 125 -10.38 -10.81 -20.93
CA VAL A 125 -9.51 -11.86 -21.48
C VAL A 125 -9.52 -13.08 -20.55
N GLY A 126 -9.67 -12.86 -19.24
CA GLY A 126 -9.64 -13.91 -18.23
C GLY A 126 -10.13 -13.44 -16.87
N PRO A 127 -10.08 -14.29 -15.82
CA PRO A 127 -10.50 -13.94 -14.47
C PRO A 127 -9.75 -12.69 -13.96
N GLY A 128 -10.49 -11.59 -13.80
CA GLY A 128 -9.91 -10.32 -13.35
C GLY A 128 -8.94 -9.68 -14.35
N HIS A 129 -8.94 -10.07 -15.62
CA HIS A 129 -8.07 -9.51 -16.67
C HIS A 129 -8.88 -8.87 -17.78
N TYR A 130 -8.61 -7.60 -18.06
CA TYR A 130 -9.37 -6.81 -19.03
C TYR A 130 -8.43 -6.12 -20.00
N HIS A 131 -8.84 -6.07 -21.25
CA HIS A 131 -8.14 -5.33 -22.30
C HIS A 131 -9.13 -4.41 -23.01
N LEU A 132 -8.58 -3.32 -23.55
CA LEU A 132 -9.34 -2.43 -24.42
C LEU A 132 -8.86 -2.70 -25.85
N ARG A 133 -9.76 -3.23 -26.68
CA ARG A 133 -9.58 -3.35 -28.12
C ARG A 133 -10.07 -2.04 -28.74
N GLY A 134 -9.14 -1.18 -29.12
CA GLY A 134 -9.40 -0.06 -30.04
C GLY A 134 -9.82 -0.59 -31.40
#